data_AF-A0A3D0SVY7-F1
#
_entry.id   AF-A0A3D0SVY7-F1
#
_cell.length_a   1.000
_cell.length_b   1.000
_cell.length_c   1.000
_cell.angle_alpha   90.00
_cell.angle_beta   90.00
_cell.angle_gamma   90.00
#
_symmetry.space_group_name_H-M   'P 1'
#
loop_
_entity.id
_entity.type
_entity.pdbx_description
1 polymer ?
#
loop_
_entity_poly.entity_id
_entity_poly.type
_entity_poly.pdbx_seq_one_letter_code
_entity_poly.pdbx_strand_id
1 'polypeptide(L)'
;GDFNAADIGDKHRPGVIEQLTEHPLVNNSVIPQSEGGSESAEESYSSRFTAYWGARADYVLPSKQGLTVQGGGVFWPVKASPLYRLVKDRQSSSDHRLVWMDVVLNED
;
A
#
# COMPACT_ATOMS: atom_id res chain seq x y z
N GLY A 1 -6.99 2.82 14.06
CA GLY A 1 -5.73 2.40 13.43
C GLY A 1 -5.97 1.09 12.70
N ASP A 2 -5.16 0.77 11.71
CA ASP A 2 -5.32 -0.44 10.88
C ASP A 2 -4.88 -1.75 11.56
N PHE A 3 -4.09 -1.68 12.65
CA PHE A 3 -3.56 -2.86 13.36
C PHE A 3 -2.81 -3.84 12.43
N ASN A 4 -2.14 -3.34 11.39
CA ASN A 4 -1.53 -4.15 10.32
C ASN A 4 -2.54 -5.09 9.61
N ALA A 5 -3.83 -4.78 9.63
CA ALA A 5 -4.85 -5.59 8.97
C ALA A 5 -4.79 -5.36 7.45
N ALA A 6 -4.62 -6.44 6.70
CA ALA A 6 -4.82 -6.42 5.26
C ALA A 6 -6.30 -6.29 4.92
N ASP A 7 -6.62 -5.80 3.72
CA ASP A 7 -7.97 -5.74 3.15
C ASP A 7 -8.43 -7.10 2.58
N ILE A 8 -7.50 -8.02 2.35
CA ILE A 8 -7.73 -9.35 1.79
C ILE A 8 -6.65 -10.33 2.23
N GLY A 9 -6.94 -11.63 2.14
CA GLY A 9 -5.98 -12.71 2.34
C GLY A 9 -5.81 -13.12 3.80
N ASP A 10 -4.79 -13.93 4.08
CA ASP A 10 -4.60 -14.55 5.40
C ASP A 10 -4.32 -13.56 6.54
N LYS A 11 -3.95 -12.33 6.18
CA LYS A 11 -3.68 -11.23 7.13
C LYS A 11 -4.87 -10.29 7.30
N HIS A 12 -5.99 -10.57 6.61
CA HIS A 12 -7.25 -9.86 6.80
C HIS A 12 -7.83 -10.11 8.18
N ARG A 13 -8.33 -9.04 8.81
CA ARG A 13 -9.01 -9.08 10.09
C ARG A 13 -10.37 -8.40 9.91
N PRO A 14 -11.47 -9.17 9.87
CA PRO A 14 -12.79 -8.63 9.56
C PRO A 14 -13.18 -7.47 10.48
N GLY A 15 -13.62 -6.37 9.88
CA GLY A 15 -14.11 -5.20 10.60
C GLY A 15 -13.01 -4.34 11.20
N VAL A 16 -11.76 -4.48 10.77
CA VAL A 16 -10.63 -3.67 11.26
C VAL A 16 -10.32 -2.56 10.25
N ILE A 17 -9.77 -2.93 9.09
CA ILE A 17 -9.37 -1.94 8.10
C ILE A 17 -10.58 -1.32 7.39
N GLU A 18 -11.69 -2.06 7.29
CA GLU A 18 -12.93 -1.62 6.65
C GLU A 18 -13.49 -0.35 7.30
N GLN A 19 -13.28 -0.17 8.61
CA GLN A 19 -13.68 1.04 9.31
C GLN A 19 -13.06 2.31 8.72
N LEU A 20 -11.90 2.18 8.05
CA LEU A 20 -11.23 3.26 7.33
C LEU A 20 -11.46 3.17 5.82
N THR A 21 -11.25 2.01 5.20
CA THR A 21 -11.31 1.85 3.74
C THR A 21 -12.72 1.96 3.16
N GLU A 22 -13.74 1.71 3.96
CA GLU A 22 -15.16 1.85 3.57
C GLU A 22 -15.80 3.12 4.15
N HIS A 23 -15.03 3.94 4.89
CA HIS A 23 -15.55 5.16 5.48
C HIS A 23 -16.00 6.15 4.39
N PRO A 24 -17.20 6.76 4.49
CA PRO A 24 -17.74 7.61 3.43
C PRO A 24 -16.86 8.82 3.10
N LEU A 25 -16.09 9.34 4.06
CA LEU A 25 -15.20 10.48 3.88
C LEU A 25 -13.80 10.13 3.36
N VAL A 26 -13.44 8.85 3.30
CA VAL A 26 -12.10 8.38 2.88
C VAL A 26 -12.12 7.96 1.42
N ASN A 27 -11.11 8.39 0.67
CA ASN A 27 -10.86 7.92 -0.68
C ASN A 27 -9.90 6.72 -0.65
N ASN A 28 -10.42 5.55 -1.02
CA ASN A 28 -9.67 4.30 -1.19
C ASN A 28 -9.89 3.71 -2.59
N SER A 29 -10.26 4.53 -3.59
CA SER A 29 -10.50 4.04 -4.95
C SER A 29 -9.20 3.66 -5.69
N VAL A 30 -8.08 4.29 -5.32
CA VAL A 30 -6.75 3.99 -5.84
C VAL A 30 -6.00 3.17 -4.80
N ILE A 31 -5.61 1.96 -5.18
CA ILE A 31 -4.77 1.09 -4.35
C ILE A 31 -3.33 1.19 -4.86
N PRO A 32 -2.37 1.70 -4.07
CA PRO A 32 -0.97 1.70 -4.44
C PRO A 32 -0.44 0.28 -4.71
N GLN A 33 0.30 0.11 -5.81
CA GLN A 33 0.84 -1.18 -6.25
C GLN A 33 2.32 -1.09 -6.61
N SER A 34 2.97 -2.24 -6.76
CA SER A 34 4.36 -2.35 -7.23
C SER A 34 4.65 -3.68 -7.94
N GLU A 35 5.56 -3.64 -8.91
CA GLU A 35 6.07 -4.83 -9.59
C GLU A 35 6.88 -5.74 -8.65
N GLY A 36 7.64 -5.16 -7.71
CA GLY A 36 8.35 -5.95 -6.70
C GLY A 36 7.41 -6.63 -5.71
N GLY A 37 6.25 -6.04 -5.42
CA GLY A 37 5.16 -6.71 -4.70
C GLY A 37 4.64 -7.91 -5.47
N SER A 38 4.38 -7.75 -6.78
CA SER A 38 3.97 -8.86 -7.66
C SER A 38 5.00 -10.00 -7.69
N GLU A 39 6.30 -9.68 -7.72
CA GLU A 39 7.39 -10.67 -7.70
C GLU A 39 7.60 -11.32 -6.32
N SER A 40 7.07 -10.71 -5.25
CA SER A 40 7.33 -11.16 -3.88
C SER A 40 6.56 -12.42 -3.50
N ALA A 41 5.42 -12.69 -4.14
CA ALA A 41 4.55 -13.82 -3.80
C ALA A 41 3.57 -14.16 -4.93
N GLU A 42 3.05 -15.39 -4.92
CA GLU A 42 2.19 -15.96 -5.98
C GLU A 42 0.73 -15.51 -5.92
N GLU A 43 0.30 -14.92 -4.79
CA GLU A 43 -1.07 -14.45 -4.63
C GLU A 43 -1.41 -13.42 -5.70
N SER A 44 -2.58 -13.55 -6.34
CA SER A 44 -3.01 -12.65 -7.43
C SER A 44 -3.15 -11.17 -7.00
N TYR A 45 -3.15 -10.90 -5.69
CA TYR A 45 -3.20 -9.57 -5.11
C TYR A 45 -1.84 -9.08 -4.59
N SER A 46 -0.74 -9.83 -4.73
CA SER A 46 0.57 -9.50 -4.15
C SER A 46 1.15 -8.16 -4.60
N SER A 47 0.73 -7.64 -5.76
CA SER A 47 1.10 -6.31 -6.24
C SER A 47 0.77 -5.18 -5.26
N ARG A 48 -0.22 -5.37 -4.37
CA ARG A 48 -0.61 -4.39 -3.34
C ARG A 48 0.13 -4.54 -2.01
N PHE A 49 1.06 -5.50 -1.89
CA PHE A 49 1.78 -5.71 -0.65
C PHE A 49 2.68 -4.53 -0.30
N THR A 50 2.59 -4.13 0.96
CA THR A 50 3.39 -3.06 1.55
C THR A 50 4.34 -3.59 2.61
N ALA A 51 4.23 -4.87 2.97
CA ALA A 51 5.12 -5.51 3.90
C ALA A 51 5.65 -6.86 3.38
N TYR A 52 6.91 -7.15 3.72
CA TYR A 52 7.64 -8.35 3.29
C TYR A 52 6.93 -9.66 3.65
N TRP A 53 6.11 -9.65 4.70
CA TRP A 53 5.37 -10.80 5.21
C TRP A 53 4.02 -11.04 4.50
N GLY A 54 3.79 -10.41 3.35
CA GLY A 54 2.69 -10.74 2.44
C GLY A 54 1.37 -10.06 2.80
N ALA A 55 1.40 -8.74 3.00
CA ALA A 55 0.19 -7.97 3.26
C ALA A 55 0.27 -6.52 2.81
N ARG A 56 -0.91 -5.93 2.57
CA ARG A 56 -1.12 -4.49 2.59
C ARG A 56 -1.36 -4.05 4.03
N ALA A 57 -0.27 -3.73 4.73
CA ALA A 57 -0.32 -3.28 6.11
C ALA A 57 -0.35 -1.76 6.24
N ASP A 58 0.05 -1.04 5.19
CA ASP A 58 0.25 0.41 5.20
C ASP A 58 -0.69 1.07 4.19
N TYR A 59 -1.34 2.14 4.62
CA TYR A 59 -2.40 2.79 3.86
C TYR A 59 -2.16 4.30 3.78
N VAL A 60 -2.25 4.85 2.57
CA VAL A 60 -2.43 6.29 2.35
C VAL A 60 -3.87 6.49 1.93
N LEU A 61 -4.64 7.19 2.76
CA LEU A 61 -6.10 7.30 2.64
C LEU A 61 -6.52 8.78 2.66
N PRO A 62 -6.42 9.49 1.51
CA PRO A 62 -6.82 10.88 1.42
C PRO A 62 -8.30 11.09 1.71
N SER A 63 -8.66 12.30 2.17
CA SER A 63 -10.06 12.74 2.24
C SER A 63 -10.68 12.74 0.83
N LYS A 64 -11.96 12.38 0.71
CA LYS A 64 -12.74 12.62 -0.52
C LYS A 64 -13.03 14.11 -0.74
N GLN A 65 -12.96 14.92 0.31
CA GLN A 65 -13.21 16.36 0.25
C GLN A 65 -11.88 17.11 0.14
N GLY A 66 -11.82 18.05 -0.80
CA GLY A 66 -10.66 18.92 -1.00
C GLY A 66 -9.43 18.26 -1.62
N LEU A 67 -9.39 16.94 -1.83
CA LEU A 67 -8.24 16.23 -2.40
C LEU A 67 -8.62 15.37 -3.60
N THR A 68 -7.88 15.54 -4.70
CA THR A 68 -7.94 14.64 -5.87
C THR A 68 -6.66 13.81 -5.95
N VAL A 69 -6.80 12.48 -6.04
CA VAL A 69 -5.66 11.57 -6.23
C VAL A 69 -5.24 11.57 -7.71
N GLN A 70 -3.96 11.80 -7.96
CA GLN A 70 -3.36 11.78 -9.31
C GLN A 70 -2.65 10.47 -9.61
N GLY A 71 -2.12 9.82 -8.58
CA GLY A 71 -1.38 8.58 -8.71
C GLY A 71 -0.89 8.08 -7.35
N GLY A 72 -0.29 6.91 -7.34
CA GLY A 72 0.29 6.32 -6.15
C GLY A 72 1.01 5.02 -6.45
N GLY A 73 1.79 4.56 -5.48
CA GLY A 73 2.54 3.33 -5.64
C GLY A 73 3.17 2.86 -4.34
N VAL A 74 3.72 1.66 -4.41
CA VAL A 74 4.61 1.13 -3.39
C VAL A 74 6.03 1.17 -3.93
N PHE A 75 6.97 1.74 -3.19
CA PHE A 75 8.38 1.62 -3.55
C PHE A 75 8.88 0.22 -3.19
N TRP A 76 8.65 -0.70 -4.13
CA TRP A 76 9.19 -2.04 -4.10
C TRP A 76 9.63 -2.40 -5.53
N PRO A 77 10.88 -2.07 -5.89
CA PRO A 77 11.42 -2.46 -7.18
C PRO A 77 11.61 -3.98 -7.28
N VAL A 78 11.51 -4.53 -8.49
CA VAL A 78 11.85 -5.94 -8.79
C VAL A 78 13.33 -6.23 -8.52
N LYS A 79 13.68 -7.49 -8.26
CA LYS A 79 15.05 -7.94 -7.95
C LYS A 79 16.09 -7.53 -8.98
N ALA A 80 15.71 -7.45 -10.25
CA ALA A 80 16.60 -7.04 -11.34
C ALA A 80 16.91 -5.54 -11.36
N SER A 81 16.16 -4.72 -10.61
CA SER A 81 16.37 -3.28 -10.54
C SER A 81 17.65 -2.94 -9.73
N PRO A 82 18.45 -1.95 -10.16
CA PRO A 82 19.58 -1.47 -9.37
C PRO A 82 19.16 -0.86 -8.01
N LEU A 83 17.88 -0.47 -7.88
CA LEU A 83 17.32 0.05 -6.63
C LEU A 83 16.90 -1.06 -5.65
N TYR A 84 16.86 -2.32 -6.07
CA TYR A 84 16.49 -3.44 -5.20
C TYR A 84 17.34 -3.52 -3.94
N ARG A 85 18.61 -3.10 -4.02
CA ARG A 85 19.52 -3.02 -2.86
C ARG A 85 18.97 -2.19 -1.68
N LEU A 86 18.02 -1.28 -1.93
CA LEU A 86 17.39 -0.45 -0.90
C LEU A 86 16.29 -1.19 -0.12
N VAL A 87 15.75 -2.28 -0.68
CA VAL A 87 14.64 -3.05 -0.10
C VAL A 87 14.96 -4.55 0.05
N LYS A 88 16.23 -4.93 -0.13
CA LYS A 88 16.70 -6.31 -0.21
C LYS A 88 16.34 -7.12 1.04
N ASP A 89 16.55 -6.52 2.21
CA ASP A 89 16.29 -7.14 3.50
C ASP A 89 15.91 -6.07 4.53
N ARG A 90 15.50 -6.53 5.72
CA ARG A 90 15.06 -5.65 6.82
C ARG A 90 16.17 -4.70 7.27
N GLN A 91 17.44 -5.10 7.16
CA GLN A 91 18.59 -4.30 7.54
C GLN A 91 18.91 -3.21 6.51
N SER A 92 18.51 -3.40 5.25
CA SER A 92 18.69 -2.42 4.17
C SER A 92 17.81 -1.19 4.38
N SER A 93 16.58 -1.37 4.85
CA SER A 93 15.68 -0.26 5.19
C SER A 93 14.59 -0.64 6.20
N SER A 94 13.65 -1.50 5.80
CA SER A 94 12.50 -1.91 6.60
C SER A 94 11.91 -3.24 6.10
N ASP A 95 11.18 -3.93 6.96
CA ASP A 95 10.28 -5.03 6.56
C ASP A 95 8.96 -4.52 5.95
N HIS A 96 8.66 -3.23 6.10
CA HIS A 96 7.63 -2.51 5.37
C HIS A 96 8.22 -1.80 4.13
N ARG A 97 7.35 -1.26 3.28
CA ARG A 97 7.69 -0.57 2.02
C ARG A 97 7.03 0.79 2.01
N LEU A 98 7.72 1.77 1.46
CA LEU A 98 7.19 3.11 1.33
C LEU A 98 5.96 3.09 0.42
N VAL A 99 4.84 3.58 0.93
CA VAL A 99 3.60 3.76 0.19
C VAL A 99 3.40 5.26 -0.02
N TRP A 100 3.06 5.66 -1.24
CA TRP A 100 2.91 7.07 -1.58
C TRP A 100 1.69 7.30 -2.47
N MET A 101 1.18 8.53 -2.41
CA MET A 101 0.17 9.05 -3.33
C MET A 101 0.52 10.49 -3.70
N ASP A 102 0.29 10.83 -4.96
CA ASP A 102 0.28 12.21 -5.42
C ASP A 102 -1.16 12.73 -5.33
N VAL A 103 -1.33 13.86 -4.66
CA VAL A 103 -2.63 14.52 -4.47
C VAL A 103 -2.57 15.98 -4.84
N VAL A 104 -3.68 16.48 -5.39
CA VAL A 104 -3.89 17.90 -5.66
C VAL A 104 -4.94 18.42 -4.68
N LEU A 105 -4.68 19.58 -4.10
CA LEU A 105 -5.67 20.33 -3.34
C LEU A 105 -6.67 20.95 -4.33
N ASN A 106 -7.94 20.61 -4.17
CA ASN A 106 -9.02 21.27 -4.90
C ASN A 106 -9.37 22.56 -4.15
N GLU A 107 -9.50 23.67 -4.86
CA GLU A 107 -10.18 24.84 -4.29
C GLU A 107 -11.68 24.52 -4.21
N ASP A 108 -12.31 24.94 -3.11
CA ASP A 108 -13.76 24.81 -2.89
C ASP A 108 -14.59 25.62 -3.91
#